data_AF-A0AAE3H6C3-F1
#
_entry.id   AF-A0AAE3H6C3-F1
#
_cell.length_a   1.000
_cell.length_b   1.000
_cell.length_c   1.000
_cell.angle_alpha   90.00
_cell.angle_beta   90.00
_cell.angle_gamma   90.00
#
_symmetry.space_group_name_H-M   'P 1'
#
loop_
_entity.id
_entity.type
_entity.pdbx_description
1 polymer ?
#
loop_
_entity_poly.entity_id
_entity_poly.type
_entity_poly.pdbx_seq_one_letter_code
_entity_poly.pdbx_strand_id
1 'polypeptide(L)' 'MGAIAKLPFSNLQLEFLKLYESGVSDDDLKAINQLIVNYLANKVQDNADLQWDEKGFSNLLMDEWLSKDLRK' A
#
# COMPACT_ATOMS: atom_id res chain seq x y z
N MET A 1 8.80 -11.80 -35.57
CA MET A 1 9.27 -11.06 -34.38
C MET A 1 8.03 -10.44 -33.75
N GLY A 2 7.62 -10.95 -32.58
CA GLY A 2 6.31 -10.66 -32.00
C GLY A 2 6.16 -9.19 -31.62
N ALA A 3 5.03 -8.59 -31.99
CA ALA A 3 4.67 -7.26 -31.55
C ALA A 3 4.58 -7.28 -30.01
N ILE A 4 5.45 -6.54 -29.33
CA ILE A 4 5.25 -6.22 -27.93
C ILE A 4 3.99 -5.38 -27.89
N ALA A 5 2.87 -5.97 -27.49
CA ALA A 5 1.63 -5.25 -27.24
C ALA A 5 2.00 -4.03 -26.39
N LYS A 6 1.66 -2.84 -26.86
CA LYS A 6 1.98 -1.58 -26.18
C LYS A 6 1.24 -1.61 -24.83
N LEU A 7 1.92 -2.10 -23.80
CA LEU A 7 1.39 -2.21 -22.45
C LEU A 7 0.92 -0.82 -22.04
N PRO A 8 -0.31 -0.64 -21.54
CA PRO A 8 -0.86 0.67 -21.20
C PRO A 8 -0.22 1.15 -19.90
N PHE A 9 1.04 1.56 -19.98
CA PHE A 9 1.76 2.13 -18.86
C PHE A 9 1.36 3.59 -18.67
N SER A 10 1.17 3.98 -17.42
CA SER A 10 1.08 5.40 -17.06
C SER A 10 2.42 6.10 -17.32
N ASN A 11 2.40 7.43 -17.43
CA ASN A 11 3.63 8.21 -17.59
C ASN A 11 4.65 7.90 -16.47
N LEU A 12 4.19 7.72 -15.23
CA LEU A 12 5.05 7.36 -14.10
C LEU A 12 5.68 5.97 -14.25
N GLN A 13 4.92 4.99 -14.72
CA GLN A 13 5.45 3.64 -14.99
C GLN A 13 6.50 3.66 -16.10
N LEU A 14 6.32 4.48 -17.12
CA LEU A 14 7.32 4.66 -18.19
C LEU A 14 8.62 5.31 -17.68
N GLU A 15 8.54 6.29 -16.78
CA GLU A 15 9.74 6.88 -16.16
C GLU A 15 10.51 5.86 -15.30
N PHE A 16 9.81 4.98 -14.57
CA PHE A 16 10.48 3.87 -13.86
C PHE A 16 11.19 2.91 -14.81
N LEU A 17 10.60 2.62 -15.99
CA LEU A 17 11.28 1.78 -16.98
C LEU A 17 12.57 2.43 -17.50
N LYS A 18 12.56 3.75 -17.74
CA LYS A 18 13.77 4.49 -18.14
C LYS A 18 14.83 4.50 -17.03
N LEU A 19 14.41 4.56 -15.77
CA LEU A 19 15.31 4.48 -14.62
C LEU A 19 16.05 3.14 -14.57
N TYR A 20 15.37 2.03 -14.89
CA TYR A 20 16.02 0.71 -14.99
C TYR A 20 17.02 0.66 -16.13
N GLU A 21 16.79 1.40 -17.22
CA GLU A 21 17.71 1.48 -18.36
C GLU A 21 18.95 2.34 -18.07
N SER A 22 18.85 3.33 -17.17
CA SER A 22 19.94 4.28 -16.89
C SER A 22 21.06 3.73 -15.97
N GLY A 23 21.09 2.42 -15.71
CA GLY A 23 22.17 1.77 -14.96
C GLY A 23 22.16 2.05 -13.46
N VAL A 24 20.99 2.33 -12.88
CA VAL A 24 20.82 2.42 -11.43
C VAL A 24 21.15 1.07 -10.80
N SER A 25 21.86 1.09 -9.67
CA SER A 25 22.27 -0.14 -8.99
C SER A 25 21.06 -0.92 -8.48
N ASP A 26 21.15 -2.25 -8.49
CA ASP A 26 20.09 -3.11 -7.93
C ASP A 26 19.75 -2.76 -6.47
N ASP A 27 20.73 -2.27 -5.70
CA ASP A 27 20.52 -1.87 -4.31
C ASP A 27 19.70 -0.58 -4.19
N ASP A 28 19.95 0.40 -5.06
CA ASP A 28 19.14 1.61 -5.13
C ASP A 28 17.72 1.29 -5.63
N LEU A 29 17.58 0.38 -6.60
CA LEU A 29 16.27 -0.07 -7.07
C LEU A 29 15.46 -0.75 -5.96
N LYS A 30 16.10 -1.58 -5.15
CA LYS A 30 15.47 -2.18 -3.96
C LYS A 30 15.06 -1.11 -2.94
N ALA A 31 15.90 -0.10 -2.71
CA ALA A 31 15.58 1.00 -1.80
C ALA A 31 14.33 1.78 -2.28
N ILE A 32 14.25 2.09 -3.58
CA ILE A 32 13.07 2.73 -4.19
C ILE A 32 11.81 1.87 -4.03
N ASN A 33 11.91 0.56 -4.29
CA ASN A 33 10.79 -0.36 -4.08
C ASN A 33 10.32 -0.36 -2.61
N GLN A 34 11.27 -0.34 -1.65
CA GLN A 34 10.93 -0.30 -0.24
C GLN A 34 10.18 0.99 0.14
N LEU A 35 10.54 2.14 -0.45
CA LEU A 35 9.81 3.39 -0.24
C LEU A 35 8.36 3.30 -0.72
N ILE A 36 8.12 2.67 -1.88
CA ILE A 36 6.77 2.45 -2.41
C ILE A 36 5.97 1.53 -1.49
N VAL A 37 6.56 0.41 -1.06
CA VAL A 37 5.92 -0.54 -0.14
C VAL A 37 5.54 0.15 1.17
N ASN A 38 6.45 0.91 1.76
CA ASN A 38 6.21 1.61 3.02
C ASN A 38 5.09 2.65 2.87
N TYR A 39 5.09 3.42 1.78
CA TYR A 39 4.03 4.40 1.51
C TYR A 39 2.65 3.72 1.39
N LEU A 40 2.57 2.61 0.64
CA LEU A 40 1.32 1.88 0.47
C LEU A 40 0.85 1.24 1.78
N ALA A 41 1.78 0.69 2.59
CA ALA A 41 1.46 0.14 3.90
C ALA A 41 0.89 1.19 4.85
N ASN A 42 1.55 2.35 4.96
CA ASN A 42 1.08 3.48 5.77
C ASN A 42 -0.30 3.95 5.29
N LYS A 43 -0.47 4.10 3.97
CA LYS A 43 -1.77 4.51 3.41
C LYS A 43 -2.88 3.50 3.74
N VAL A 44 -2.60 2.21 3.72
CA VAL A 44 -3.60 1.18 4.12
C VAL A 44 -3.95 1.32 5.60
N GLN A 45 -2.95 1.51 6.46
CA GLN A 45 -3.16 1.73 7.89
C GLN A 45 -4.01 3.00 8.15
N ASP A 46 -3.62 4.12 7.55
CA ASP A 46 -4.35 5.39 7.70
C ASP A 46 -5.82 5.25 7.24
N ASN A 47 -6.06 4.52 6.15
CA ASN A 47 -7.43 4.25 5.70
C ASN A 47 -8.21 3.31 6.64
N ALA A 48 -7.53 2.35 7.28
CA ALA A 48 -8.17 1.47 8.27
C ALA A 48 -8.55 2.27 9.53
N ASP A 49 -7.67 3.14 10.00
CA ASP A 49 -7.90 4.03 11.14
C ASP A 49 -9.06 5.01 10.83
N LEU A 50 -9.06 5.63 9.65
CA LEU A 50 -10.16 6.49 9.20
C LEU A 50 -11.50 5.75 9.15
N GLN A 51 -11.54 4.52 8.62
CA GLN A 51 -12.78 3.72 8.59
C GLN A 51 -13.24 3.28 9.98
N TRP A 52 -12.30 3.06 10.90
CA TRP A 52 -12.58 2.72 12.29
C TRP A 52 -13.23 3.90 13.02
N ASP A 53 -12.68 5.10 12.84
CA ASP A 53 -13.21 6.36 13.38
C ASP A 53 -14.56 6.73 12.75
N GLU A 54 -14.70 6.63 11.42
CA GLU A 54 -15.95 6.94 10.69
C GLU A 54 -17.11 6.02 11.10
N LYS A 55 -16.82 4.76 11.44
CA LYS A 55 -17.83 3.81 11.94
C LYS A 55 -18.14 4.00 13.43
N GLY A 56 -17.50 4.97 14.10
CA GLY A 56 -17.69 5.26 15.52
C GLY A 56 -17.24 4.11 16.43
N PHE A 57 -16.33 3.26 15.95
CA PHE A 57 -15.79 2.17 16.73
C PHE A 57 -14.84 2.75 17.77
N SER A 58 -15.29 2.85 19.01
CA SER A 58 -14.45 3.30 20.13
C SER A 58 -13.92 2.08 20.90
N ASN A 59 -12.85 2.28 21.67
CA ASN A 59 -12.37 1.26 22.62
C ASN A 59 -13.48 0.79 23.57
N LEU A 60 -14.43 1.68 23.92
CA LEU A 60 -15.62 1.34 24.70
C LEU A 60 -16.55 0.36 23.97
N LEU A 61 -16.71 0.49 22.65
CA LEU A 61 -17.51 -0.43 21.85
C LEU A 61 -16.82 -1.80 21.75
N MET A 62 -15.49 -1.82 21.63
CA MET A 62 -14.70 -3.05 21.66
C MET A 62 -14.81 -3.76 23.01
N ASP A 63 -14.73 -3.01 24.12
CA ASP A 63 -14.94 -3.52 25.48
C ASP A 63 -16.36 -4.05 25.68
N GLU A 64 -17.37 -3.38 25.12
CA GLU A 64 -18.75 -3.83 25.15
C GLU A 64 -18.92 -5.16 24.40
N TRP A 65 -18.34 -5.30 23.21
CA TRP A 65 -18.36 -6.56 22.45
C TRP A 65 -17.63 -7.69 23.15
N LEU A 66 -16.42 -7.44 23.66
CA LEU A 66 -15.62 -8.43 24.37
C LEU A 66 -16.35 -8.91 25.64
N SER A 67 -16.94 -7.98 26.39
CA SER A 67 -17.72 -8.33 27.59
C SER A 67 -18.98 -9.14 27.26
N LYS A 68 -19.57 -8.95 26.08
CA LYS A 68 -20.79 -9.65 25.65
C LYS A 68 -20.48 -11.06 25.14
N ASP A 69 -19.29 -11.27 24.58
CA ASP A 69 -18.78 -12.57 24.14
C ASP A 69 -18.34 -13.43 25.34
N LEU A 70 -17.66 -12.83 26.33
CA LEU A 70 -17.24 -13.50 27.58
C LEU A 70 -18.39 -13.81 28.55
N ARG A 71 -19.60 -13.30 28.29
CA ARG A 71 -20.83 -13.55 29.07
C ARG A 71 -21.68 -14.69 28.48
N LYS A 72 -21.17 -15.43 27.48
CA LYS A 72 -21.81 -16.63 26.92
C LYS A 72 -21.18 -17.91 27.46
#